data_AF-A0A2M9G0X9-F1
#
_entry.id   AF-A0A2M9G0X9-F1
#
_cell.length_a   1.000
_cell.length_b   1.000
_cell.length_c   1.000
_cell.angle_alpha   90.00
_cell.angle_beta   90.00
_cell.angle_gamma   90.00
#
_symmetry.space_group_name_H-M   'P 1'
#
loop_
_entity.id
_entity.type
_entity.pdbx_description
1 polymer ?
#
loop_
_entity_poly.entity_id
_entity_poly.type
_entity_poly.pdbx_seq_one_letter_code
_entity_poly.pdbx_strand_id
1 'polypeptide(L)'
;MTAENFQFQAEVTRLLHIVTNALYSEKEIFLRELISNASDACERLRYLAIADPSLTEGAEPFRIRIAVDREAGTLTVSDNGVGMTRDELIENLGTIAKSGSTAFLEQLEGGKSADLSVIGQFGVGFYSAFMVADEVEVLTRRAGEDTAWRWKSDGSGAYTIEDAERDGHGSDVVLKIAEAQKEFLDPDRLRRIVETYSDHIAWPITIHAGGEEMADDADEPVNKASALWTRPKSEITEQDYKEFYHHVGGGFDEPWLTIHAHVEGKVEYRLLLFVPSERPFDLFHPDRKHRVKLYVKRVFITDEAEELAPSYMRFLRGVVDSEDLPLNVSREMLQNEPLLRHMRGQIVKRVLTELERKAKNDAEGFAKFWETFGAVLKEGIYEDQEVGERILELSRFHSTAGEGLVGLDEYVARMKPEQEAIYYITAEDLEQARRSPQLEGFRARGVEVLLLTDPVDDFWLSVRPAYNEKPFRSVTRGGADLSKIAGGETETSEEEDKADKPGQTELATLIAGIKQALGEKVKDVRESGRLQESPVCLVADEFDMDLRLERVLKAHKQVDRASKRIMEINPRHPLIRRLAERIREGGVDDALTEASELLLDQALIIEGEPIADPAAFSRRMADFMVRGL
;
A
#
# COMPACT_ATOMS: atom_id res chain seq x y z
N MET A 1 -60.43 -9.07 -14.28
CA MET A 1 -59.83 -7.73 -14.19
C MET A 1 -58.95 -7.55 -15.39
N THR A 2 -59.20 -6.52 -16.20
CA THR A 2 -58.34 -6.14 -17.32
C THR A 2 -57.14 -5.39 -16.77
N ALA A 3 -55.93 -5.84 -17.09
CA ALA A 3 -54.72 -5.14 -16.71
C ALA A 3 -54.59 -3.86 -17.56
N GLU A 4 -54.36 -2.73 -16.90
CA GLU A 4 -54.01 -1.47 -17.55
C GLU A 4 -52.49 -1.28 -17.51
N ASN A 5 -51.90 -1.04 -18.67
CA ASN A 5 -50.47 -0.83 -18.82
C ASN A 5 -50.18 0.66 -18.98
N PHE A 6 -49.34 1.20 -18.13
CA PHE A 6 -48.84 2.57 -18.20
C PHE A 6 -47.32 2.54 -18.42
N GLN A 7 -46.80 3.49 -19.19
CA GLN A 7 -45.37 3.70 -19.34
C GLN A 7 -44.86 4.63 -18.24
N PHE A 8 -43.62 4.43 -17.79
CA PHE A 8 -42.96 5.35 -16.88
C PHE A 8 -42.81 6.72 -17.54
N GLN A 9 -43.12 7.78 -16.80
CA GLN A 9 -42.91 9.17 -17.20
C GLN A 9 -41.80 9.77 -16.34
N ALA A 10 -41.03 10.70 -16.90
CA ALA A 10 -39.99 11.42 -16.19
C ALA A 10 -40.13 12.93 -16.40
N GLU A 11 -39.95 13.69 -15.33
CA GLU A 11 -39.97 15.15 -15.37
C GLU A 11 -38.57 15.67 -15.70
N VAL A 12 -38.40 16.15 -16.94
CA VAL A 12 -37.10 16.53 -17.52
C VAL A 12 -36.39 17.61 -16.70
N THR A 13 -37.11 18.65 -16.28
CA THR A 13 -36.56 19.74 -15.45
C THR A 13 -36.02 19.23 -14.12
N ARG A 14 -36.70 18.25 -13.50
CA ARG A 14 -36.26 17.65 -12.24
C ARG A 14 -35.06 16.72 -12.42
N LEU A 15 -34.97 16.01 -13.54
CA LEU A 15 -33.80 15.22 -13.89
C LEU A 15 -32.57 16.10 -14.12
N LEU A 16 -32.69 17.20 -14.87
CA LEU A 16 -31.60 18.17 -15.05
C LEU A 16 -31.14 18.75 -13.72
N HIS A 17 -32.07 19.09 -12.82
CA HIS A 17 -31.73 19.56 -11.49
C HIS A 17 -30.96 18.52 -10.66
N ILE A 18 -31.31 17.22 -10.76
CA ILE A 18 -30.57 16.14 -10.09
C ILE A 18 -29.17 15.98 -10.69
N VAL A 19 -29.04 16.02 -12.02
CA VAL A 19 -27.75 15.90 -12.69
C VAL A 19 -26.80 17.04 -12.32
N THR A 20 -27.33 18.25 -12.20
CA THR A 20 -26.55 19.45 -11.89
C THR A 20 -26.24 19.64 -10.40
N ASN A 21 -27.08 19.14 -9.48
CA ASN A 21 -26.92 19.43 -8.05
C ASN A 21 -26.64 18.21 -7.17
N ALA A 22 -26.79 16.98 -7.68
CA ALA A 22 -26.76 15.77 -6.85
C ALA A 22 -25.93 14.61 -7.41
N LEU A 23 -25.56 14.63 -8.70
CA LEU A 23 -24.76 13.54 -9.27
C LEU A 23 -23.25 13.70 -9.10
N TYR A 24 -22.77 14.92 -8.95
CA TYR A 24 -21.34 15.24 -8.89
C TYR A 24 -21.02 15.93 -7.58
N SER A 25 -19.94 15.51 -6.94
CA SER A 25 -19.48 16.11 -5.67
C SER A 25 -18.70 17.40 -5.94
N GLU A 26 -17.86 17.37 -6.97
CA GLU A 26 -16.97 18.46 -7.36
C GLU A 26 -17.41 19.11 -8.67
N LYS A 27 -17.42 20.44 -8.71
CA LYS A 27 -17.89 21.17 -9.90
C LYS A 27 -16.92 21.08 -11.07
N GLU A 28 -15.62 20.96 -10.82
CA GLU A 28 -14.56 20.92 -11.84
C GLU A 28 -14.68 19.75 -12.84
N ILE A 29 -15.48 18.74 -12.50
CA ILE A 29 -15.83 17.60 -13.35
C ILE A 29 -16.46 18.04 -14.68
N PHE A 30 -17.12 19.20 -14.75
CA PHE A 30 -17.70 19.67 -16.00
C PHE A 30 -16.67 19.67 -17.13
N LEU A 31 -15.44 20.09 -16.83
CA LEU A 31 -14.37 20.19 -17.81
C LEU A 31 -13.87 18.81 -18.23
N ARG A 32 -13.78 17.87 -17.28
CA ARG A 32 -13.47 16.45 -17.56
C ARG A 32 -14.49 15.85 -18.53
N GLU A 33 -15.78 16.06 -18.31
CA GLU A 33 -16.83 15.52 -19.18
C GLU A 33 -16.81 16.14 -20.57
N LEU A 34 -16.61 17.45 -20.68
CA LEU A 34 -16.51 18.13 -21.98
C LEU A 34 -15.29 17.70 -22.78
N ILE A 35 -14.12 17.60 -22.15
CA ILE A 35 -12.90 17.08 -22.78
C ILE A 35 -13.07 15.62 -23.21
N SER A 36 -13.73 14.80 -22.38
CA SER A 36 -14.02 13.41 -22.72
C SER A 36 -14.92 13.30 -23.97
N ASN A 37 -15.95 14.14 -24.06
CA ASN A 37 -16.83 14.19 -25.24
C ASN A 37 -16.10 14.65 -26.49
N ALA A 38 -15.26 15.68 -26.37
CA ALA A 38 -14.39 16.15 -27.45
C ALA A 38 -13.42 15.04 -27.92
N SER A 39 -12.83 14.31 -26.98
CA SER A 39 -11.95 13.18 -27.28
C SER A 39 -12.67 12.05 -28.01
N ASP A 40 -13.89 11.70 -27.58
CA ASP A 40 -14.74 10.73 -28.27
C ASP A 40 -15.08 11.19 -29.71
N ALA A 41 -15.36 12.48 -29.90
CA ALA A 41 -15.67 13.03 -31.21
C ALA A 41 -14.47 12.94 -32.18
N CYS A 42 -13.26 13.24 -31.70
CA CYS A 42 -12.02 13.07 -32.46
C CYS A 42 -11.75 11.59 -32.79
N GLU A 43 -11.92 10.69 -31.82
CA GLU A 43 -11.72 9.25 -32.02
C GLU A 43 -12.72 8.66 -33.03
N ARG A 44 -13.99 9.07 -32.96
CA ARG A 44 -15.02 8.68 -33.93
C ARG A 44 -14.64 9.13 -35.35
N LEU A 45 -14.19 10.37 -35.51
CA LEU A 45 -13.78 10.87 -36.82
C LEU A 45 -12.54 10.15 -37.33
N ARG A 46 -11.52 9.94 -36.48
CA ARG A 46 -10.33 9.16 -36.84
C ARG A 46 -10.71 7.79 -37.38
N TYR A 47 -11.65 7.10 -36.74
CA TYR A 47 -12.10 5.79 -37.18
C TYR A 47 -12.86 5.85 -38.50
N LEU A 48 -13.81 6.78 -38.65
CA LEU A 48 -14.54 6.97 -39.90
C LEU A 48 -13.61 7.29 -41.08
N ALA A 49 -12.56 8.06 -40.83
CA ALA A 49 -11.55 8.43 -41.83
C ALA A 49 -10.73 7.22 -42.35
N ILE A 50 -10.69 6.11 -41.61
CA ILE A 50 -10.08 4.85 -42.12
C ILE A 50 -10.89 4.30 -43.30
N ALA A 51 -12.21 4.42 -43.24
CA ALA A 51 -13.12 3.95 -44.29
C ALA A 51 -13.29 5.01 -45.40
N ASP A 52 -13.32 6.30 -45.02
CA ASP A 52 -13.45 7.43 -45.94
C ASP A 52 -12.44 8.54 -45.62
N PRO A 53 -11.24 8.49 -46.23
CA PRO A 53 -10.18 9.48 -45.97
C PRO A 53 -10.56 10.92 -46.33
N SER A 54 -11.58 11.13 -47.17
CA SER A 54 -12.02 12.47 -47.58
C SER A 54 -12.57 13.30 -46.42
N LEU A 55 -13.03 12.64 -45.34
CA LEU A 55 -13.56 13.30 -44.14
C LEU A 55 -12.52 14.13 -43.38
N THR A 56 -11.23 13.85 -43.58
CA THR A 56 -10.11 14.54 -42.94
C THR A 56 -9.14 15.16 -43.96
N GLU A 57 -9.50 15.16 -45.24
CA GLU A 57 -8.62 15.68 -46.29
C GLU A 57 -8.47 17.20 -46.16
N GLY A 58 -7.23 17.67 -45.95
CA GLY A 58 -6.94 19.08 -45.70
C GLY A 58 -7.31 19.57 -44.30
N ALA A 59 -7.76 18.69 -43.41
CA ALA A 59 -8.04 19.02 -42.01
C ALA A 59 -6.75 19.10 -41.18
N GLU A 60 -6.78 19.92 -40.14
CA GLU A 60 -5.68 20.05 -39.20
C GLU A 60 -5.62 18.84 -38.24
N PRO A 61 -4.46 18.57 -37.61
CA PRO A 61 -4.34 17.49 -36.63
C PRO A 61 -5.39 17.58 -35.51
N PHE A 62 -5.89 16.42 -35.05
CA PHE A 62 -6.85 16.34 -33.96
C PHE A 62 -6.34 17.03 -32.69
N ARG A 63 -7.19 17.86 -32.08
CA ARG A 63 -6.87 18.65 -30.89
C ARG A 63 -8.13 19.05 -30.14
N ILE A 64 -7.94 19.46 -28.90
CA ILE A 64 -8.97 20.05 -28.06
C ILE A 64 -8.44 21.42 -27.60
N ARG A 65 -9.22 22.48 -27.79
CA ARG A 65 -8.86 23.84 -27.38
C ARG A 65 -9.80 24.33 -26.29
N ILE A 66 -9.24 24.92 -25.25
CA ILE A 66 -10.00 25.58 -24.18
C ILE A 66 -9.71 27.07 -24.28
N ALA A 67 -10.71 27.88 -24.60
CA ALA A 67 -10.56 29.33 -24.72
C ALA A 67 -11.32 30.04 -23.60
N VAL A 68 -10.66 31.02 -22.98
CA VAL A 68 -11.23 31.83 -21.89
C VAL A 68 -11.40 33.28 -22.37
N ASP A 69 -12.65 33.76 -22.34
CA ASP A 69 -12.96 35.16 -22.54
C ASP A 69 -13.49 35.75 -21.22
N ARG A 70 -12.63 36.51 -20.54
CA ARG A 70 -12.95 37.14 -19.27
C ARG A 70 -13.89 38.34 -19.41
N GLU A 71 -13.92 38.98 -20.58
CA GLU A 71 -14.79 40.13 -20.83
C GLU A 71 -16.21 39.68 -21.11
N ALA A 72 -16.39 38.66 -21.96
CA ALA A 72 -17.67 38.03 -22.23
C ALA A 72 -18.14 37.14 -21.06
N GLY A 73 -17.23 36.73 -20.17
CA GLY A 73 -17.52 35.80 -19.08
C GLY A 73 -17.78 34.38 -19.60
N THR A 74 -17.09 33.98 -20.66
CA THR A 74 -17.31 32.70 -21.34
C THR A 74 -16.08 31.80 -21.31
N LEU A 75 -16.35 30.51 -21.31
CA LEU A 75 -15.37 29.44 -21.46
C LEU A 75 -15.81 28.57 -22.64
N THR A 76 -14.94 28.35 -23.60
CA THR A 76 -15.23 27.54 -24.79
C THR A 76 -14.36 26.30 -24.80
N VAL A 77 -14.97 25.12 -24.94
CA VAL A 77 -14.27 23.85 -25.23
C VAL A 77 -14.55 23.50 -26.69
N SER A 78 -13.51 23.55 -27.52
CA SER A 78 -13.57 23.34 -28.96
C SER A 78 -12.83 22.07 -29.37
N ASP A 79 -13.45 21.27 -30.24
CA ASP A 79 -12.85 20.10 -30.87
C ASP A 79 -12.98 20.18 -32.40
N ASN A 80 -12.03 19.52 -33.08
CA ASN A 80 -12.08 19.28 -34.52
C ASN A 80 -12.42 17.80 -34.83
N GLY A 81 -13.31 17.21 -34.03
CA GLY A 81 -13.81 15.85 -34.22
C GLY A 81 -14.96 15.77 -35.23
N VAL A 82 -15.75 14.71 -35.12
CA VAL A 82 -16.79 14.36 -36.12
C VAL A 82 -17.91 15.41 -36.25
N GLY A 83 -18.20 16.18 -35.20
CA GLY A 83 -19.34 17.10 -35.14
C GLY A 83 -20.70 16.38 -35.08
N MET A 84 -21.79 17.14 -35.13
CA MET A 84 -23.15 16.61 -35.05
C MET A 84 -24.04 17.16 -36.17
N THR A 85 -24.96 16.33 -36.65
CA THR A 85 -26.09 16.79 -37.48
C THR A 85 -27.18 17.45 -36.63
N ARG A 86 -28.12 18.12 -37.29
CA ARG A 86 -29.34 18.63 -36.65
C ARG A 86 -30.10 17.54 -35.87
N ASP A 87 -30.22 16.35 -36.44
CA ASP A 87 -30.96 15.26 -35.81
C ASP A 87 -30.19 14.69 -34.62
N GLU A 88 -28.85 14.60 -34.71
CA GLU A 88 -28.01 14.21 -33.57
C GLU A 88 -28.05 15.22 -32.44
N LEU A 89 -28.18 16.53 -32.72
CA LEU A 89 -28.39 17.54 -31.67
C LEU A 89 -29.70 17.30 -30.91
N ILE A 90 -30.79 16.97 -31.62
CA ILE A 90 -32.09 16.67 -31.01
C ILE A 90 -32.01 15.36 -30.22
N GLU A 91 -31.40 14.34 -30.81
CA GLU A 91 -31.40 12.99 -30.26
C GLU A 91 -30.40 12.80 -29.13
N ASN A 92 -29.22 13.45 -29.17
CA ASN A 92 -28.15 13.22 -28.21
C ASN A 92 -28.07 14.33 -27.15
N LEU A 93 -28.20 15.61 -27.54
CA LEU A 93 -28.19 16.73 -26.58
C LEU A 93 -29.58 17.14 -26.10
N GLY A 94 -30.63 16.86 -26.89
CA GLY A 94 -32.01 17.13 -26.52
C GLY A 94 -32.68 16.02 -25.69
N THR A 95 -32.04 14.87 -25.55
CA THR A 95 -32.55 13.71 -24.80
C THR A 95 -31.60 13.35 -23.66
N ILE A 96 -32.11 13.31 -22.43
CA ILE A 96 -31.31 12.91 -21.27
C ILE A 96 -31.13 11.39 -21.26
N ALA A 97 -29.93 10.94 -20.88
CA ALA A 97 -29.55 9.52 -20.81
C ALA A 97 -29.50 8.81 -22.16
N LYS A 98 -29.24 9.55 -23.24
CA LYS A 98 -28.93 9.00 -24.57
C LYS A 98 -27.52 9.41 -24.97
N SER A 99 -26.70 8.44 -25.38
CA SER A 99 -25.29 8.64 -25.73
C SER A 99 -25.05 8.26 -27.19
N GLY A 100 -24.70 9.23 -28.02
CA GLY A 100 -24.32 8.99 -29.42
C GLY A 100 -23.05 8.12 -29.55
N SER A 101 -22.14 8.20 -28.57
CA SER A 101 -20.96 7.35 -28.44
C SER A 101 -21.33 5.87 -28.28
N THR A 102 -22.34 5.56 -27.45
CA THR A 102 -22.85 4.19 -27.25
C THR A 102 -23.53 3.66 -28.51
N ALA A 103 -24.40 4.47 -29.12
CA ALA A 103 -25.08 4.09 -30.36
C ALA A 103 -24.10 3.81 -31.51
N PHE A 104 -22.99 4.56 -31.58
CA PHE A 104 -21.93 4.30 -32.54
C PHE A 104 -21.23 2.96 -32.30
N LEU A 105 -20.92 2.60 -31.05
CA LEU A 105 -20.35 1.30 -30.70
C LEU A 105 -21.28 0.13 -31.07
N GLU A 106 -22.58 0.26 -30.80
CA GLU A 106 -23.59 -0.76 -31.16
C GLU A 106 -23.68 -0.98 -32.68
N GLN A 107 -23.55 0.09 -33.47
CA GLN A 107 -23.54 0.00 -34.94
C GLN A 107 -22.30 -0.73 -35.50
N LEU A 108 -21.23 -0.87 -34.72
CA LEU A 108 -19.97 -1.49 -35.12
C LEU A 108 -19.86 -2.99 -34.77
N GLU A 109 -20.89 -3.60 -34.16
CA GLU A 109 -20.90 -5.04 -33.84
C GLU A 109 -20.93 -5.91 -35.12
N GLY A 110 -19.72 -6.13 -35.67
CA GLY A 110 -19.45 -6.90 -36.89
C GLY A 110 -17.96 -7.21 -37.13
N GLY A 111 -17.08 -7.01 -36.14
CA GLY A 111 -15.73 -7.62 -36.12
C GLY A 111 -14.50 -6.72 -36.27
N LYS A 112 -14.58 -5.39 -36.05
CA LYS A 112 -13.40 -4.48 -36.10
C LYS A 112 -13.44 -3.34 -35.06
N SER A 113 -13.80 -3.63 -33.80
CA SER A 113 -13.95 -2.63 -32.72
C SER A 113 -12.79 -2.57 -31.70
N ALA A 114 -11.79 -3.46 -31.81
CA ALA A 114 -10.75 -3.61 -30.77
C ALA A 114 -9.84 -2.38 -30.57
N ASP A 115 -9.73 -1.49 -31.57
CA ASP A 115 -8.85 -0.30 -31.54
C ASP A 115 -9.61 1.01 -31.23
N LEU A 116 -10.89 0.94 -30.84
CA LEU A 116 -11.73 2.13 -30.61
C LEU A 116 -11.87 2.44 -29.12
N SER A 117 -11.28 3.56 -28.66
CA SER A 117 -11.29 3.96 -27.25
C SER A 117 -12.33 5.06 -26.97
N VAL A 118 -13.58 4.66 -26.77
CA VAL A 118 -14.70 5.58 -26.49
C VAL A 118 -15.02 5.61 -25.00
N ILE A 119 -14.99 6.80 -24.41
CA ILE A 119 -15.14 7.08 -22.99
C ILE A 119 -16.63 7.20 -22.60
N GLY A 120 -17.44 7.93 -23.34
CA GLY A 120 -18.83 8.30 -23.03
C GLY A 120 -19.83 7.14 -23.12
N GLN A 121 -20.56 6.87 -22.02
CA GLN A 121 -21.55 5.77 -21.97
C GLN A 121 -22.95 6.18 -21.48
N PHE A 122 -23.04 7.11 -20.53
CA PHE A 122 -24.30 7.38 -19.81
C PHE A 122 -25.23 8.41 -20.46
N GLY A 123 -24.73 9.28 -21.33
CA GLY A 123 -25.56 10.33 -21.96
C GLY A 123 -26.06 11.41 -21.00
N VAL A 124 -25.32 11.66 -19.91
CA VAL A 124 -25.63 12.74 -18.93
C VAL A 124 -24.47 13.72 -18.70
N GLY A 125 -23.25 13.36 -19.11
CA GLY A 125 -22.04 14.14 -18.82
C GLY A 125 -22.07 15.55 -19.40
N PHE A 126 -22.69 15.77 -20.57
CA PHE A 126 -22.85 17.11 -21.16
C PHE A 126 -23.55 18.11 -20.23
N TYR A 127 -24.58 17.66 -19.50
CA TYR A 127 -25.36 18.55 -18.64
C TYR A 127 -24.61 18.97 -17.36
N SER A 128 -23.44 18.38 -17.08
CA SER A 128 -22.53 18.87 -16.03
C SER A 128 -22.06 20.30 -16.28
N ALA A 129 -22.10 20.78 -17.54
CA ALA A 129 -21.80 22.17 -17.89
C ALA A 129 -22.68 23.18 -17.14
N PHE A 130 -23.95 22.84 -16.89
CA PHE A 130 -24.89 23.68 -16.13
C PHE A 130 -24.59 23.75 -14.63
N MET A 131 -23.60 23.01 -14.11
CA MET A 131 -23.12 23.20 -12.74
C MET A 131 -22.35 24.52 -12.56
N VAL A 132 -21.78 25.03 -13.66
CA VAL A 132 -20.90 26.19 -13.69
C VAL A 132 -21.37 27.30 -14.64
N ALA A 133 -22.31 27.00 -15.54
CA ALA A 133 -22.80 27.93 -16.55
C ALA A 133 -24.30 28.23 -16.40
N ASP A 134 -24.66 29.49 -16.61
CA ASP A 134 -26.07 29.93 -16.69
C ASP A 134 -26.70 29.60 -18.06
N GLU A 135 -25.86 29.47 -19.09
CA GLU A 135 -26.28 29.21 -20.47
C GLU A 135 -25.17 28.44 -21.18
N VAL A 136 -25.57 27.45 -22.00
CA VAL A 136 -24.66 26.65 -22.82
C VAL A 136 -25.11 26.75 -24.28
N GLU A 137 -24.14 27.07 -25.15
CA GLU A 137 -24.30 27.06 -26.59
C GLU A 137 -23.37 26.00 -27.20
N VAL A 138 -23.86 25.27 -28.20
CA VAL A 138 -23.07 24.31 -28.98
C VAL A 138 -23.16 24.70 -30.45
N LEU A 139 -22.05 25.15 -31.01
CA LEU A 139 -21.90 25.41 -32.44
C LEU A 139 -21.19 24.21 -33.06
N THR A 140 -21.80 23.53 -34.04
CA THR A 140 -21.25 22.27 -34.57
C THR A 140 -21.45 22.15 -36.07
N ARG A 141 -20.48 21.53 -36.74
CA ARG A 141 -20.55 21.15 -38.15
C ARG A 141 -20.03 19.73 -38.32
N ARG A 142 -20.82 18.85 -38.92
CA ARG A 142 -20.42 17.47 -39.13
C ARG A 142 -19.36 17.35 -40.24
N ALA A 143 -18.38 16.49 -40.05
CA ALA A 143 -17.42 16.15 -41.10
C ALA A 143 -18.15 15.58 -42.34
N GLY A 144 -17.82 16.12 -43.51
CA GLY A 144 -18.49 15.77 -44.77
C GLY A 144 -19.79 16.55 -45.05
N GLU A 145 -20.19 17.47 -44.18
CA GLU A 145 -21.35 18.35 -44.40
C GLU A 145 -20.94 19.84 -44.40
N ASP A 146 -21.64 20.64 -45.21
CA ASP A 146 -21.40 22.09 -45.32
C ASP A 146 -22.22 22.91 -44.32
N THR A 147 -23.29 22.32 -43.75
CA THR A 147 -24.24 23.03 -42.89
C THR A 147 -23.81 22.95 -41.43
N ALA A 148 -23.68 24.10 -40.77
CA ALA A 148 -23.44 24.18 -39.33
C ALA A 148 -24.74 24.53 -38.58
N TRP A 149 -24.82 24.10 -37.33
CA TRP A 149 -25.98 24.28 -36.47
C TRP A 149 -25.55 24.89 -35.14
N ARG A 150 -26.39 25.79 -34.60
CA ARG A 150 -26.25 26.31 -33.24
C ARG A 150 -27.37 25.75 -32.37
N TRP A 151 -27.00 25.03 -31.32
CA TRP A 151 -27.87 24.60 -30.23
C TRP A 151 -27.68 25.50 -29.02
N LYS A 152 -28.76 25.88 -28.32
CA LYS A 152 -28.67 26.78 -27.16
C LYS A 152 -29.68 26.43 -26.07
N SER A 153 -29.26 26.45 -24.80
CA SER A 153 -30.12 26.20 -23.64
C SER A 153 -29.60 26.89 -22.37
N ASP A 154 -30.52 27.22 -21.47
CA ASP A 154 -30.25 27.70 -20.11
C ASP A 154 -30.40 26.59 -19.04
N GLY A 155 -30.60 25.34 -19.46
CA GLY A 155 -30.78 24.20 -18.55
C GLY A 155 -32.16 24.15 -17.85
N SER A 156 -33.09 25.05 -18.19
CA SER A 156 -34.43 25.09 -17.58
C SER A 156 -35.41 24.03 -18.13
N GLY A 157 -34.99 23.24 -19.12
CA GLY A 157 -35.76 22.16 -19.73
C GLY A 157 -36.19 22.40 -21.18
N ALA A 158 -35.73 23.48 -21.81
CA ALA A 158 -35.93 23.77 -23.22
C ALA A 158 -34.61 24.16 -23.92
N TYR A 159 -34.56 24.01 -25.24
CA TYR A 159 -33.44 24.41 -26.08
C TYR A 159 -33.92 24.87 -27.46
N THR A 160 -33.08 25.60 -28.18
CA THR A 160 -33.31 26.02 -29.57
C THR A 160 -32.23 25.47 -30.50
N ILE A 161 -32.58 25.24 -31.77
CA ILE A 161 -31.63 24.92 -32.84
C ILE A 161 -31.87 25.85 -34.01
N GLU A 162 -30.81 26.48 -34.53
CA GLU A 162 -30.84 27.38 -35.67
C GLU A 162 -29.67 27.12 -36.63
N ASP A 163 -29.81 27.60 -37.87
CA ASP A 163 -28.73 27.59 -38.87
C ASP A 163 -27.58 28.48 -38.38
N ALA A 164 -26.34 28.03 -38.62
CA ALA A 164 -25.15 28.76 -38.22
C ALA A 164 -24.02 28.60 -39.24
N GLU A 165 -22.92 29.31 -39.01
CA GLU A 165 -21.68 29.19 -39.78
C GLU A 165 -20.56 28.78 -38.82
N ARG A 166 -19.74 27.81 -39.25
CA ARG A 166 -18.55 27.36 -38.53
C ARG A 166 -17.50 26.91 -39.54
N ASP A 167 -16.27 27.35 -39.32
CA ASP A 167 -15.11 26.89 -40.06
C ASP A 167 -14.67 25.51 -39.56
N GLY A 168 -14.46 24.58 -40.48
CA GLY A 168 -14.04 23.21 -40.13
C GLY A 168 -15.14 22.35 -39.48
N HIS A 169 -14.87 21.05 -39.39
CA HIS A 169 -15.73 20.08 -38.69
C HIS A 169 -15.51 20.08 -37.17
N GLY A 170 -16.44 19.53 -36.40
CA GLY A 170 -16.34 19.38 -34.94
C GLY A 170 -17.37 20.20 -34.18
N SER A 171 -17.08 20.55 -32.93
CA SER A 171 -17.99 21.35 -32.09
C SER A 171 -17.27 22.37 -31.22
N ASP A 172 -17.92 23.51 -30.98
CA ASP A 172 -17.55 24.50 -29.96
C ASP A 172 -18.66 24.51 -28.90
N VAL A 173 -18.32 24.09 -27.68
CA VAL A 173 -19.21 24.17 -26.51
C VAL A 173 -18.86 25.44 -25.74
N VAL A 174 -19.70 26.46 -25.85
CA VAL A 174 -19.54 27.77 -25.21
C VAL A 174 -20.38 27.83 -23.94
N LEU A 175 -19.71 28.02 -22.81
CA LEU A 175 -20.31 28.13 -21.49
C LEU A 175 -20.31 29.59 -21.06
N LYS A 176 -21.50 30.15 -20.82
CA LYS A 176 -21.64 31.43 -20.13
C LYS A 176 -21.50 31.20 -18.63
N ILE A 177 -20.31 31.44 -18.09
CA ILE A 177 -19.97 31.10 -16.71
C ILE A 177 -20.82 31.92 -15.74
N ALA A 178 -21.45 31.23 -14.79
CA ALA A 178 -22.28 31.85 -13.77
C ALA A 178 -21.45 32.78 -12.87
N GLU A 179 -22.06 33.84 -12.36
CA GLU A 179 -21.36 34.86 -11.54
C GLU A 179 -20.61 34.25 -10.36
N ALA A 180 -21.19 33.23 -9.71
CA ALA A 180 -20.60 32.54 -8.57
C ALA A 180 -19.44 31.59 -8.93
N GLN A 181 -19.18 31.37 -10.22
CA GLN A 181 -18.29 30.34 -10.76
C GLN A 181 -17.18 30.93 -11.63
N LYS A 182 -16.97 32.26 -11.57
CA LYS A 182 -15.91 32.98 -12.30
C LYS A 182 -14.49 32.47 -12.04
N GLU A 183 -14.30 31.68 -10.99
CA GLU A 183 -13.04 30.96 -10.75
C GLU A 183 -12.64 30.01 -11.89
N PHE A 184 -13.58 29.54 -12.71
CA PHE A 184 -13.31 28.73 -13.92
C PHE A 184 -12.91 29.57 -15.15
N LEU A 185 -12.80 30.90 -15.01
CA LEU A 185 -12.16 31.78 -16.00
C LEU A 185 -10.68 32.05 -15.67
N ASP A 186 -10.11 31.30 -14.71
CA ASP A 186 -8.68 31.32 -14.39
C ASP A 186 -7.91 30.23 -15.16
N PRO A 187 -7.05 30.60 -16.15
CA PRO A 187 -6.28 29.65 -16.93
C PRO A 187 -5.41 28.70 -16.09
N ASP A 188 -4.83 29.19 -14.99
CA ASP A 188 -3.99 28.35 -14.13
C ASP A 188 -4.81 27.29 -13.39
N ARG A 189 -6.05 27.60 -13.04
CA ARG A 189 -6.98 26.62 -12.49
C ARG A 189 -7.39 25.59 -13.54
N LEU A 190 -7.76 26.03 -14.74
CA LEU A 190 -8.10 25.14 -15.84
C LEU A 190 -6.93 24.20 -16.17
N ARG A 191 -5.69 24.71 -16.16
CA ARG A 191 -4.47 23.89 -16.34
C ARG A 191 -4.40 22.77 -15.32
N ARG A 192 -4.56 23.07 -14.03
CA ARG A 192 -4.56 22.05 -12.95
C ARG A 192 -5.67 21.02 -13.12
N ILE A 193 -6.86 21.43 -13.55
CA ILE A 193 -7.98 20.51 -13.80
C ILE A 193 -7.62 19.57 -14.96
N VAL A 194 -7.08 20.08 -16.07
CA VAL A 194 -6.64 19.26 -17.21
C VAL A 194 -5.54 18.28 -16.79
N GLU A 195 -4.51 18.74 -16.06
CA GLU A 195 -3.42 17.89 -15.54
C GLU A 195 -3.93 16.81 -14.57
N THR A 196 -5.02 17.07 -13.85
CA THR A 196 -5.59 16.11 -12.90
C THR A 196 -6.42 15.04 -13.62
N TYR A 197 -7.31 15.45 -14.52
CA TYR A 197 -8.34 14.57 -15.06
C TYR A 197 -8.08 14.07 -16.49
N SER A 198 -7.25 14.77 -17.25
CA SER A 198 -7.14 14.61 -18.71
C SER A 198 -5.70 14.60 -19.24
N ASP A 199 -4.70 14.46 -18.36
CA ASP A 199 -3.28 14.48 -18.72
C ASP A 199 -2.87 13.39 -19.73
N HIS A 200 -3.63 12.28 -19.76
CA HIS A 200 -3.35 11.11 -20.61
C HIS A 200 -4.38 10.92 -21.74
N ILE A 201 -5.22 11.92 -22.00
CA ILE A 201 -6.07 11.94 -23.20
C ILE A 201 -5.16 11.99 -24.45
N ALA A 202 -5.56 11.26 -25.49
CA ALA A 202 -4.74 11.02 -26.68
C ALA A 202 -4.49 12.28 -27.52
N TRP A 203 -5.39 13.26 -27.44
CA TRP A 203 -5.35 14.49 -28.23
C TRP A 203 -4.70 15.63 -27.44
N PRO A 204 -3.87 16.47 -28.07
CA PRO A 204 -3.34 17.68 -27.44
C PRO A 204 -4.45 18.60 -26.94
N ILE A 205 -4.31 19.10 -25.72
CA ILE A 205 -5.23 20.03 -25.05
C ILE A 205 -4.49 21.35 -24.84
N THR A 206 -4.93 22.43 -25.47
CA THR A 206 -4.35 23.78 -25.30
C THR A 206 -5.31 24.69 -24.53
N ILE A 207 -4.76 25.65 -23.77
CA ILE A 207 -5.54 26.66 -23.05
C ILE A 207 -5.13 28.05 -23.55
N HIS A 208 -6.09 28.77 -24.14
CA HIS A 208 -5.94 30.11 -24.69
C HIS A 208 -6.62 31.14 -23.78
N ALA A 209 -5.89 32.18 -23.38
CA ALA A 209 -6.38 33.24 -22.49
C ALA A 209 -6.16 34.64 -23.11
N GLY A 210 -7.12 35.14 -23.88
CA GLY A 210 -7.04 36.47 -24.52
C GLY A 210 -8.11 36.69 -25.59
N GLY A 211 -8.69 37.91 -25.65
CA GLY A 211 -9.85 38.28 -26.47
C GLY A 211 -9.57 38.80 -27.88
N GLU A 212 -8.65 38.19 -28.62
CA GLU A 212 -8.56 38.38 -30.09
C GLU A 212 -8.63 37.02 -30.78
N GLU A 213 -9.09 37.01 -32.03
CA GLU A 213 -9.38 35.82 -32.87
C GLU A 213 -8.41 34.66 -32.63
N MET A 214 -8.96 33.43 -32.66
CA MET A 214 -8.22 32.16 -32.50
C MET A 214 -7.03 32.09 -33.47
N ALA A 215 -5.90 32.67 -33.10
CA ALA A 215 -4.66 32.54 -33.85
C ALA A 215 -4.13 31.13 -33.60
N ASP A 216 -4.10 30.33 -34.67
CA ASP A 216 -3.46 29.03 -34.68
C ASP A 216 -1.96 29.16 -34.31
N ASP A 217 -1.46 28.22 -33.49
CA ASP A 217 -0.04 27.87 -33.29
C ASP A 217 0.81 28.49 -32.14
N ALA A 218 0.26 29.20 -31.14
CA ALA A 218 1.11 29.77 -30.08
C ALA A 218 1.15 29.04 -28.71
N ASP A 219 0.17 28.20 -28.37
CA ASP A 219 0.07 27.63 -27.01
C ASP A 219 0.51 26.16 -26.93
N GLU A 220 1.42 25.88 -25.98
CA GLU A 220 1.92 24.53 -25.72
C GLU A 220 0.81 23.62 -25.12
N PRO A 221 0.74 22.33 -25.51
CA PRO A 221 -0.18 21.38 -24.91
C PRO A 221 -0.01 21.28 -23.39
N VAL A 222 -1.12 21.35 -22.66
CA VAL A 222 -1.15 21.20 -21.21
C VAL A 222 -1.01 19.73 -20.80
N ASN A 223 -1.66 18.83 -21.53
CA ASN A 223 -1.56 17.40 -21.26
C ASN A 223 -0.29 16.82 -21.89
N LYS A 224 0.34 15.88 -21.19
CA LYS A 224 1.56 15.22 -21.68
C LYS A 224 1.28 14.15 -22.73
N ALA A 225 0.01 13.82 -23.00
CA ALA A 225 -0.50 12.89 -24.02
C ALA A 225 0.20 11.50 -24.07
N SER A 226 0.97 11.16 -23.04
CA SER A 226 1.79 9.96 -22.97
C SER A 226 1.22 9.03 -21.91
N ALA A 227 0.24 8.23 -22.30
CA ALA A 227 -0.19 7.08 -21.53
C ALA A 227 0.92 6.01 -21.62
N LEU A 228 2.01 6.20 -20.86
CA LEU A 228 3.23 5.38 -21.01
C LEU A 228 2.93 3.87 -20.86
N TRP A 229 1.96 3.52 -20.02
CA TRP A 229 1.48 2.16 -19.79
C TRP A 229 0.71 1.53 -20.96
N THR A 230 0.34 2.30 -21.99
CA THR A 230 -0.31 1.77 -23.20
C THR A 230 0.68 1.47 -24.32
N ARG A 231 1.92 1.96 -24.21
CA ARG A 231 2.97 1.74 -25.22
C ARG A 231 3.62 0.35 -25.04
N PRO A 232 4.04 -0.30 -26.14
CA PRO A 232 4.82 -1.53 -26.05
C PRO A 232 6.09 -1.31 -25.24
N LYS A 233 6.44 -2.26 -24.35
CA LYS A 233 7.64 -2.16 -23.50
C LYS A 233 8.93 -1.95 -24.28
N SER A 234 9.01 -2.46 -25.51
CA SER A 234 10.17 -2.32 -26.40
C SER A 234 10.39 -0.90 -26.90
N GLU A 235 9.39 -0.04 -26.82
CA GLU A 235 9.44 1.36 -27.28
C GLU A 235 9.65 2.33 -26.12
N ILE A 236 9.80 1.85 -24.89
CA ILE A 236 9.91 2.66 -23.68
C ILE A 236 11.31 2.52 -23.11
N THR A 237 11.99 3.65 -22.90
CA THR A 237 13.31 3.69 -22.28
C THR A 237 13.22 3.69 -20.76
N GLU A 238 14.32 3.38 -20.07
CA GLU A 238 14.36 3.53 -18.61
C GLU A 238 14.12 4.97 -18.16
N GLN A 239 14.60 5.94 -18.94
CA GLN A 239 14.42 7.36 -18.66
C GLN A 239 12.93 7.76 -18.72
N ASP A 240 12.18 7.25 -19.70
CA ASP A 240 10.73 7.47 -19.79
C ASP A 240 10.01 6.95 -18.54
N TYR A 241 10.38 5.77 -18.04
CA TYR A 241 9.79 5.23 -16.80
C TYR A 241 10.11 6.08 -15.58
N LYS A 242 11.34 6.61 -15.48
CA LYS A 242 11.77 7.48 -14.37
C LYS A 242 11.01 8.80 -14.37
N GLU A 243 10.92 9.44 -15.54
CA GLU A 243 10.17 10.70 -15.70
C GLU A 243 8.70 10.51 -15.34
N PHE A 244 8.11 9.40 -15.77
CA PHE A 244 6.75 9.03 -15.39
C PHE A 244 6.61 8.77 -13.88
N TYR A 245 7.55 8.05 -13.28
CA TYR A 245 7.59 7.79 -11.83
C TYR A 245 7.62 9.09 -11.02
N HIS A 246 8.47 10.05 -11.39
CA HIS A 246 8.54 11.35 -10.73
C HIS A 246 7.26 12.14 -10.87
N HIS A 247 6.65 12.12 -12.07
CA HIS A 247 5.39 12.82 -12.35
C HIS A 247 4.22 12.26 -11.54
N VAL A 248 4.06 10.94 -11.49
CA VAL A 248 2.93 10.30 -10.79
C VAL A 248 3.18 10.20 -9.28
N GLY A 249 4.43 10.00 -8.87
CA GLY A 249 4.81 9.72 -7.49
C GLY A 249 5.16 10.95 -6.66
N GLY A 250 5.62 12.05 -7.26
CA GLY A 250 6.06 13.26 -6.54
C GLY A 250 7.30 13.07 -5.66
N GLY A 251 8.05 11.97 -5.83
CA GLY A 251 9.32 11.71 -5.15
C GLY A 251 10.52 12.16 -5.99
N PHE A 252 11.64 12.48 -5.34
CA PHE A 252 12.93 12.76 -6.00
C PHE A 252 13.81 11.50 -6.13
N ASP A 253 13.36 10.38 -5.57
CA ASP A 253 14.03 9.09 -5.63
C ASP A 253 13.77 8.38 -6.97
N GLU A 254 14.29 7.17 -7.12
CA GLU A 254 14.24 6.41 -8.38
C GLU A 254 13.40 5.13 -8.18
N PRO A 255 12.75 4.59 -9.21
CA PRO A 255 12.02 3.33 -9.07
C PRO A 255 13.01 2.17 -8.89
N TRP A 256 13.00 1.51 -7.72
CA TRP A 256 13.77 0.29 -7.47
C TRP A 256 13.24 -0.91 -8.27
N LEU A 257 11.91 -0.98 -8.41
CA LEU A 257 11.22 -1.95 -9.24
C LEU A 257 10.15 -1.26 -10.09
N THR A 258 10.14 -1.60 -11.37
CA THR A 258 9.10 -1.20 -12.34
C THR A 258 8.35 -2.45 -12.79
N ILE A 259 7.03 -2.44 -12.65
CA ILE A 259 6.13 -3.50 -13.09
C ILE A 259 5.22 -2.91 -14.15
N HIS A 260 5.49 -3.21 -15.41
CA HIS A 260 4.61 -2.87 -16.53
C HIS A 260 3.93 -4.15 -17.02
N ALA A 261 2.61 -4.21 -17.07
CA ALA A 261 1.90 -5.37 -17.60
C ALA A 261 0.55 -5.00 -18.23
N HIS A 262 0.11 -5.85 -19.15
CA HIS A 262 -1.27 -5.90 -19.64
C HIS A 262 -1.87 -7.21 -19.13
N VAL A 263 -3.01 -7.11 -18.47
CA VAL A 263 -3.73 -8.23 -17.85
C VAL A 263 -5.04 -8.39 -18.59
N GLU A 264 -5.19 -9.55 -19.21
CA GLU A 264 -6.40 -9.98 -19.90
C GLU A 264 -7.17 -10.98 -19.02
N GLY A 265 -8.49 -11.05 -19.15
CA GLY A 265 -9.30 -12.04 -18.42
C GLY A 265 -10.65 -11.49 -18.00
N LYS A 266 -11.01 -11.64 -16.72
CA LYS A 266 -12.31 -11.19 -16.18
C LYS A 266 -12.48 -9.67 -16.25
N VAL A 267 -11.38 -8.95 -16.09
CA VAL A 267 -11.29 -7.49 -16.29
C VAL A 267 -10.01 -7.25 -17.08
N GLU A 268 -10.12 -6.58 -18.21
CA GLU A 268 -8.95 -6.12 -18.96
C GLU A 268 -8.41 -4.81 -18.37
N TYR A 269 -7.11 -4.79 -18.10
CA TYR A 269 -6.43 -3.59 -17.63
C TYR A 269 -4.93 -3.61 -17.92
N ARG A 270 -4.35 -2.43 -18.08
CA ARG A 270 -2.91 -2.21 -18.09
C ARG A 270 -2.48 -1.63 -16.76
N LEU A 271 -1.28 -1.98 -16.31
CA LEU A 271 -0.71 -1.46 -15.08
C LEU A 271 0.73 -1.04 -15.32
N LEU A 272 1.10 0.06 -14.68
CA LEU A 272 2.47 0.52 -14.55
C LEU A 272 2.69 0.91 -13.09
N LEU A 273 3.24 -0.02 -12.32
CA LEU A 273 3.47 0.09 -10.89
C LEU A 273 4.95 0.23 -10.58
N PHE A 274 5.25 0.94 -9.51
CA PHE A 274 6.60 1.20 -9.04
C PHE A 274 6.72 0.91 -7.56
N VAL A 275 7.91 0.42 -7.19
CA VAL A 275 8.40 0.42 -5.82
C VAL A 275 9.48 1.50 -5.69
N PRO A 276 9.33 2.48 -4.79
CA PRO A 276 10.34 3.52 -4.56
C PRO A 276 11.66 2.92 -4.08
N SER A 277 12.79 3.56 -4.40
CA SER A 277 14.10 3.17 -3.85
C SER A 277 14.31 3.70 -2.44
N GLU A 278 13.61 4.77 -2.07
CA GLU A 278 13.70 5.37 -0.74
C GLU A 278 12.44 5.16 0.10
N ARG A 279 12.63 5.15 1.43
CA ARG A 279 11.54 5.02 2.40
C ARG A 279 10.72 6.31 2.47
N PRO A 280 9.40 6.30 2.20
CA PRO A 280 8.54 7.42 2.52
C PRO A 280 8.54 7.70 4.03
N PHE A 281 8.56 8.98 4.43
CA PHE A 281 8.58 9.37 5.86
C PHE A 281 7.37 8.84 6.64
N ASP A 282 6.23 8.74 5.98
CA ASP A 282 4.95 8.30 6.54
C ASP A 282 4.68 6.79 6.34
N LEU A 283 5.68 6.00 5.91
CA LEU A 283 5.50 4.57 5.59
C LEU A 283 4.81 3.77 6.70
N PHE A 284 5.13 4.04 7.97
CA PHE A 284 4.58 3.34 9.13
C PHE A 284 3.38 4.06 9.77
N HIS A 285 2.86 5.12 9.14
CA HIS A 285 1.65 5.77 9.61
C HIS A 285 0.44 4.85 9.36
N PRO A 286 -0.42 4.59 10.36
CA PRO A 286 -1.54 3.64 10.22
C PRO A 286 -2.50 3.98 9.08
N ASP A 287 -2.77 5.27 8.86
CA ASP A 287 -3.69 5.74 7.82
C ASP A 287 -3.07 5.79 6.40
N ARG A 288 -1.80 5.40 6.24
CA ARG A 288 -1.14 5.49 4.94
C ARG A 288 -1.68 4.42 3.99
N LYS A 289 -2.20 4.89 2.86
CA LYS A 289 -2.63 4.07 1.71
C LYS A 289 -1.53 4.00 0.65
N HIS A 290 -1.67 3.06 -0.29
CA HIS A 290 -0.86 3.06 -1.52
C HIS A 290 -1.18 4.32 -2.36
N ARG A 291 -0.29 4.65 -3.31
CA ARG A 291 -0.49 5.79 -4.23
C ARG A 291 -0.64 5.31 -5.67
N VAL A 292 -1.58 4.39 -5.86
CA VAL A 292 -1.88 3.81 -7.18
C VAL A 292 -3.15 4.47 -7.70
N LYS A 293 -3.02 5.21 -8.79
CA LYS A 293 -4.12 5.92 -9.43
C LYS A 293 -4.90 4.96 -10.33
N LEU A 294 -6.23 5.01 -10.22
CA LEU A 294 -7.13 4.27 -11.10
C LEU A 294 -7.56 5.15 -12.26
N TYR A 295 -7.36 4.63 -13.46
CA TYR A 295 -7.87 5.16 -14.70
C TYR A 295 -8.86 4.17 -15.31
N VAL A 296 -9.83 4.70 -16.03
CA VAL A 296 -10.68 3.91 -16.93
C VAL A 296 -10.65 4.58 -18.29
N LYS A 297 -10.17 3.85 -19.31
CA LYS A 297 -9.97 4.37 -20.66
C LYS A 297 -9.14 5.66 -20.65
N ARG A 298 -8.04 5.67 -19.88
CA ARG A 298 -7.10 6.80 -19.71
C ARG A 298 -7.69 8.06 -19.03
N VAL A 299 -8.92 8.00 -18.53
CA VAL A 299 -9.54 9.06 -17.73
C VAL A 299 -9.30 8.77 -16.26
N PHE A 300 -8.79 9.76 -15.52
CA PHE A 300 -8.56 9.62 -14.09
C PHE A 300 -9.90 9.48 -13.35
N ILE A 301 -9.99 8.46 -12.50
CA ILE A 301 -11.16 8.17 -11.68
C ILE A 301 -10.89 8.57 -10.23
N THR A 302 -9.84 8.01 -9.63
CA THR A 302 -9.49 8.24 -8.23
C THR A 302 -8.07 7.77 -7.93
N ASP A 303 -7.42 8.40 -6.96
CA ASP A 303 -6.18 7.94 -6.32
C ASP A 303 -6.42 7.36 -4.91
N GLU A 304 -7.68 7.25 -4.50
CA GLU A 304 -8.13 6.68 -3.22
C GLU A 304 -8.70 5.26 -3.35
N ALA A 305 -8.33 4.53 -4.42
CA ALA A 305 -8.81 3.18 -4.67
C ALA A 305 -8.13 2.14 -3.76
N GLU A 306 -8.41 2.17 -2.46
CA GLU A 306 -7.87 1.26 -1.43
C GLU A 306 -7.98 -0.22 -1.80
N GLU A 307 -9.03 -0.59 -2.52
CA GLU A 307 -9.25 -1.96 -2.95
C GLU A 307 -8.30 -2.44 -4.05
N LEU A 308 -7.41 -1.60 -4.59
CA LEU A 308 -6.44 -2.03 -5.61
C LEU A 308 -5.16 -2.65 -5.04
N ALA A 309 -4.75 -2.25 -3.84
CA ALA A 309 -3.61 -2.86 -3.16
C ALA A 309 -3.80 -2.86 -1.64
N PRO A 310 -3.38 -3.92 -0.95
CA PRO A 310 -3.53 -4.02 0.50
C PRO A 310 -2.58 -3.08 1.26
N SER A 311 -2.89 -2.86 2.55
CA SER A 311 -2.08 -2.12 3.53
C SER A 311 -0.61 -2.52 3.52
N TYR A 312 -0.31 -3.81 3.50
CA TYR A 312 1.06 -4.35 3.47
C TYR A 312 1.81 -4.10 2.14
N MET A 313 1.17 -3.48 1.15
CA MET A 313 1.76 -2.98 -0.10
C MET A 313 1.60 -1.46 -0.29
N ARG A 314 1.36 -0.70 0.78
CA ARG A 314 1.23 0.78 0.76
C ARG A 314 2.46 1.57 0.28
N PHE A 315 3.56 0.88 -0.03
CA PHE A 315 4.72 1.47 -0.69
C PHE A 315 4.52 1.62 -2.21
N LEU A 316 3.57 0.89 -2.81
CA LEU A 316 3.32 0.93 -4.24
C LEU A 316 2.85 2.31 -4.72
N ARG A 317 3.39 2.71 -5.87
CA ARG A 317 2.98 3.89 -6.62
C ARG A 317 2.68 3.52 -8.07
N GLY A 318 1.93 4.34 -8.78
CA GLY A 318 1.77 4.21 -10.23
C GLY A 318 0.32 4.25 -10.67
N VAL A 319 0.00 3.52 -11.73
CA VAL A 319 -1.31 3.58 -12.38
C VAL A 319 -1.83 2.19 -12.72
N VAL A 320 -3.16 2.06 -12.66
CA VAL A 320 -3.93 0.95 -13.21
C VAL A 320 -4.98 1.56 -14.12
N ASP A 321 -5.00 1.18 -15.38
CA ASP A 321 -5.94 1.68 -16.39
C ASP A 321 -6.77 0.52 -16.93
N SER A 322 -8.07 0.51 -16.64
CA SER A 322 -8.98 -0.53 -17.08
C SER A 322 -9.79 -0.11 -18.31
N GLU A 323 -9.98 -1.03 -19.24
CA GLU A 323 -10.81 -0.80 -20.43
C GLU A 323 -12.30 -1.10 -20.12
N ASP A 324 -12.56 -1.99 -19.16
CA ASP A 324 -13.87 -2.63 -18.95
C ASP A 324 -14.51 -2.36 -17.59
N LEU A 325 -13.88 -1.55 -16.74
CA LEU A 325 -14.41 -1.34 -15.39
C LEU A 325 -15.74 -0.57 -15.45
N PRO A 326 -16.85 -1.14 -14.95
CA PRO A 326 -18.14 -0.45 -14.90
C PRO A 326 -18.07 0.73 -13.93
N LEU A 327 -18.13 1.94 -14.47
CA LEU A 327 -18.17 3.18 -13.71
C LEU A 327 -19.57 3.45 -13.17
N ASN A 328 -19.65 4.21 -12.08
CA ASN A 328 -20.92 4.82 -11.67
C ASN A 328 -21.20 6.08 -12.52
N VAL A 329 -22.42 6.63 -12.40
CA VAL A 329 -22.83 7.80 -13.19
C VAL A 329 -21.93 9.03 -12.96
N SER A 330 -21.45 9.23 -11.72
CA SER A 330 -20.53 10.32 -11.36
C SER A 330 -19.09 10.13 -11.91
N ARG A 331 -18.71 8.88 -12.20
CA ARG A 331 -17.34 8.43 -12.46
C ARG A 331 -16.33 8.78 -11.36
N GLU A 332 -16.80 8.95 -10.12
CA GLU A 332 -15.96 9.26 -8.95
C GLU A 332 -15.87 8.08 -7.97
N MET A 333 -16.93 7.25 -7.88
CA MET A 333 -16.98 6.12 -6.95
C MET A 333 -17.18 4.80 -7.68
N LEU A 334 -16.50 3.77 -7.22
CA LEU A 334 -16.55 2.46 -7.82
C LEU A 334 -17.71 1.67 -7.22
N GLN A 335 -18.69 1.28 -8.04
CA GLN A 335 -19.83 0.47 -7.58
C GLN A 335 -19.50 -1.02 -7.46
N ASN A 336 -18.35 -1.46 -7.98
CA ASN A 336 -18.03 -2.89 -8.19
C ASN A 336 -16.82 -3.37 -7.39
N GLU A 337 -16.94 -3.29 -6.07
CA GLU A 337 -16.08 -3.91 -5.04
C GLU A 337 -15.53 -5.31 -5.43
N PRO A 338 -16.34 -6.26 -5.95
CA PRO A 338 -15.83 -7.60 -6.26
C PRO A 338 -14.80 -7.65 -7.41
N LEU A 339 -14.91 -6.74 -8.39
CA LEU A 339 -13.97 -6.68 -9.51
C LEU A 339 -12.64 -6.09 -9.05
N LEU A 340 -12.68 -5.02 -8.24
CA LEU A 340 -11.48 -4.43 -7.66
C LEU A 340 -10.73 -5.43 -6.77
N ARG A 341 -11.44 -6.17 -5.92
CA ARG A 341 -10.83 -7.21 -5.08
C ARG A 341 -10.18 -8.33 -5.91
N HIS A 342 -10.76 -8.65 -7.06
CA HIS A 342 -10.16 -9.59 -8.00
C HIS A 342 -8.87 -9.03 -8.62
N MET A 343 -8.89 -7.77 -9.07
CA MET A 343 -7.71 -7.06 -9.56
C MET A 343 -6.62 -6.99 -8.48
N ARG A 344 -6.98 -6.65 -7.24
CA ARG A 344 -6.09 -6.66 -6.06
C ARG A 344 -5.31 -7.95 -5.93
N GLY A 345 -6.00 -9.09 -5.96
CA GLY A 345 -5.37 -10.40 -5.85
C GLY A 345 -4.37 -10.67 -6.98
N GLN A 346 -4.66 -10.23 -8.21
CA GLN A 346 -3.73 -10.36 -9.34
C GLN A 346 -2.53 -9.42 -9.23
N ILE A 347 -2.76 -8.18 -8.80
CA ILE A 347 -1.71 -7.19 -8.54
C ILE A 347 -0.76 -7.71 -7.45
N VAL A 348 -1.29 -8.15 -6.31
CA VAL A 348 -0.52 -8.74 -5.20
C VAL A 348 0.34 -9.90 -5.70
N LYS A 349 -0.27 -10.87 -6.39
CA LYS A 349 0.46 -12.03 -6.93
C LYS A 349 1.58 -11.64 -7.88
N ARG A 350 1.35 -10.63 -8.73
CA ARG A 350 2.35 -10.12 -9.68
C ARG A 350 3.48 -9.38 -9.00
N VAL A 351 3.18 -8.54 -8.01
CA VAL A 351 4.19 -7.86 -7.18
C VAL A 351 5.09 -8.89 -6.50
N LEU A 352 4.50 -9.90 -5.84
CA LEU A 352 5.28 -10.96 -5.18
C LEU A 352 6.17 -11.74 -6.18
N THR A 353 5.67 -12.06 -7.37
CA THR A 353 6.48 -12.72 -8.42
C THR A 353 7.68 -11.87 -8.84
N GLU A 354 7.51 -10.56 -9.00
CA GLU A 354 8.63 -9.67 -9.34
C GLU A 354 9.61 -9.50 -8.18
N LEU A 355 9.13 -9.46 -6.94
CA LEU A 355 9.98 -9.45 -5.75
C LEU A 355 10.79 -10.74 -5.61
N GLU A 356 10.19 -11.90 -5.86
CA GLU A 356 10.91 -13.20 -5.90
C GLU A 356 11.98 -13.22 -6.99
N ARG A 357 11.67 -12.65 -8.17
CA ARG A 357 12.64 -12.53 -9.26
C ARG A 357 13.80 -11.62 -8.88
N LYS A 358 13.53 -10.49 -8.22
CA LYS A 358 14.56 -9.59 -7.67
C LYS A 358 15.40 -10.29 -6.61
N ALA A 359 14.78 -11.00 -5.67
CA ALA A 359 15.47 -11.77 -4.64
C ALA A 359 16.44 -12.81 -5.21
N LYS A 360 16.11 -13.43 -6.35
CA LYS A 360 16.97 -14.42 -7.03
C LYS A 360 18.08 -13.80 -7.87
N ASN A 361 17.80 -12.68 -8.55
CA ASN A 361 18.69 -12.11 -9.56
C ASN A 361 19.54 -10.94 -9.06
N ASP A 362 19.16 -10.31 -7.95
CA ASP A 362 19.77 -9.11 -7.39
C ASP A 362 19.67 -9.13 -5.85
N ALA A 363 20.47 -10.00 -5.22
CA ALA A 363 20.41 -10.22 -3.77
C ALA A 363 20.76 -8.94 -2.98
N GLU A 364 21.71 -8.14 -3.43
CA GLU A 364 22.10 -6.88 -2.78
C GLU A 364 20.98 -5.83 -2.88
N GLY A 365 20.40 -5.65 -4.07
CA GLY A 365 19.27 -4.75 -4.26
C GLY A 365 18.03 -5.20 -3.49
N PHE A 366 17.80 -6.51 -3.40
CA PHE A 366 16.70 -7.06 -2.59
C PHE A 366 16.91 -6.87 -1.09
N ALA A 367 18.13 -7.00 -0.58
CA ALA A 367 18.44 -6.72 0.82
C ALA A 367 18.10 -5.25 1.18
N LYS A 368 18.47 -4.29 0.32
CA LYS A 368 18.11 -2.86 0.50
C LYS A 368 16.60 -2.64 0.49
N PHE A 369 15.88 -3.29 -0.42
CA PHE A 369 14.41 -3.28 -0.43
C PHE A 369 13.86 -3.83 0.89
N TRP A 370 14.42 -4.93 1.38
CA TRP A 370 13.94 -5.58 2.60
C TRP A 370 14.15 -4.73 3.85
N GLU A 371 15.31 -4.09 3.98
CA GLU A 371 15.58 -3.12 5.06
C GLU A 371 14.60 -1.93 5.04
N THR A 372 14.13 -1.55 3.84
CA THR A 372 13.27 -0.39 3.64
C THR A 372 11.78 -0.70 3.85
N PHE A 373 11.31 -1.82 3.31
CA PHE A 373 9.88 -2.16 3.20
C PHE A 373 9.52 -3.51 3.81
N GLY A 374 10.49 -4.34 4.22
CA GLY A 374 10.26 -5.69 4.72
C GLY A 374 9.33 -5.74 5.92
N ALA A 375 9.49 -4.82 6.89
CA ALA A 375 8.61 -4.72 8.05
C ALA A 375 7.13 -4.50 7.66
N VAL A 376 6.87 -3.70 6.62
CA VAL A 376 5.51 -3.47 6.11
C VAL A 376 5.00 -4.68 5.33
N LEU A 377 5.84 -5.27 4.48
CA LEU A 377 5.46 -6.43 3.68
C LEU A 377 5.11 -7.64 4.57
N LYS A 378 5.83 -7.82 5.69
CA LYS A 378 5.58 -8.85 6.70
C LYS A 378 4.18 -8.79 7.31
N GLU A 379 3.51 -7.64 7.31
CA GLU A 379 2.11 -7.55 7.78
C GLU A 379 1.18 -8.48 6.99
N GLY A 380 1.47 -8.66 5.69
CA GLY A 380 0.75 -9.60 4.84
C GLY A 380 0.84 -11.07 5.28
N ILE A 381 1.82 -11.46 6.11
CA ILE A 381 1.96 -12.84 6.61
C ILE A 381 0.74 -13.23 7.46
N TYR A 382 0.22 -12.30 8.26
CA TYR A 382 -0.91 -12.54 9.17
C TYR A 382 -2.24 -11.98 8.62
N GLU A 383 -2.18 -10.88 7.86
CA GLU A 383 -3.37 -10.25 7.27
C GLU A 383 -3.92 -11.03 6.07
N ASP A 384 -3.04 -11.64 5.26
CA ASP A 384 -3.43 -12.30 4.02
C ASP A 384 -3.27 -13.82 4.09
N GLN A 385 -4.40 -14.52 4.13
CA GLN A 385 -4.42 -15.97 4.22
C GLN A 385 -4.00 -16.66 2.90
N GLU A 386 -4.19 -16.01 1.75
CA GLU A 386 -3.93 -16.60 0.44
C GLU A 386 -2.45 -16.53 0.08
N VAL A 387 -1.79 -15.40 0.38
CA VAL A 387 -0.37 -15.18 0.01
C VAL A 387 0.58 -15.08 1.19
N GLY A 388 0.10 -15.13 2.43
CA GLY A 388 0.93 -14.96 3.62
C GLY A 388 2.09 -15.96 3.74
N GLU A 389 1.89 -17.22 3.31
CA GLU A 389 2.97 -18.22 3.27
C GLU A 389 4.08 -17.81 2.28
N ARG A 390 3.67 -17.32 1.11
CA ARG A 390 4.59 -16.85 0.06
C ARG A 390 5.38 -15.62 0.51
N ILE A 391 4.76 -14.74 1.31
CA ILE A 391 5.45 -13.62 1.94
C ILE A 391 6.44 -14.10 3.00
N LEU A 392 6.09 -15.12 3.80
CA LEU A 392 6.98 -15.72 4.78
C LEU A 392 8.22 -16.35 4.11
N GLU A 393 8.04 -17.08 3.01
CA GLU A 393 9.14 -17.63 2.19
C GLU A 393 10.06 -16.53 1.64
N LEU A 394 9.48 -15.42 1.18
CA LEU A 394 10.21 -14.26 0.67
C LEU A 394 10.92 -13.48 1.78
N SER A 395 10.58 -13.73 3.05
CA SER A 395 11.07 -12.93 4.17
C SER A 395 12.55 -13.10 4.45
N ARG A 396 13.16 -12.03 4.97
CA ARG A 396 14.54 -12.02 5.46
C ARG A 396 14.61 -11.57 6.90
N PHE A 397 15.58 -12.13 7.60
CA PHE A 397 15.74 -11.96 9.04
C PHE A 397 17.22 -11.75 9.37
N HIS A 398 17.51 -11.04 10.45
CA HIS A 398 18.84 -11.13 11.04
C HIS A 398 18.94 -12.44 11.83
N SER A 399 20.14 -13.00 11.94
CA SER A 399 20.38 -14.19 12.76
C SER A 399 21.73 -14.13 13.48
N THR A 400 21.96 -15.06 14.39
CA THR A 400 23.26 -15.21 15.07
C THR A 400 24.36 -15.77 14.18
N ALA A 401 24.06 -16.20 12.94
CA ALA A 401 25.06 -16.74 12.01
C ALA A 401 25.91 -15.65 11.33
N GLY A 402 25.48 -14.38 11.34
CA GLY A 402 26.23 -13.30 10.70
C GLY A 402 25.61 -11.91 10.85
N GLU A 403 26.09 -10.98 10.03
CA GLU A 403 25.58 -9.61 9.96
C GLU A 403 24.51 -9.44 8.88
N GLY A 404 24.60 -10.21 7.81
CA GLY A 404 23.66 -10.18 6.69
C GLY A 404 22.27 -10.71 7.04
N LEU A 405 21.32 -10.34 6.19
CA LEU A 405 19.97 -10.87 6.17
C LEU A 405 19.95 -12.31 5.64
N VAL A 406 19.21 -13.21 6.30
CA VAL A 406 19.06 -14.63 5.95
C VAL A 406 17.61 -14.98 5.65
N GLY A 407 17.41 -15.89 4.69
CA GLY A 407 16.10 -16.50 4.41
C GLY A 407 15.82 -17.72 5.31
N LEU A 408 14.55 -18.13 5.41
CA LEU A 408 14.18 -19.31 6.19
C LEU A 408 14.69 -20.62 5.57
N ASP A 409 14.67 -20.76 4.24
CA ASP A 409 15.29 -21.91 3.56
C ASP A 409 16.78 -22.02 3.88
N GLU A 410 17.48 -20.89 3.92
CA GLU A 410 18.91 -20.85 4.25
C GLU A 410 19.16 -21.25 5.71
N TYR A 411 18.30 -20.81 6.64
CA TYR A 411 18.32 -21.26 8.02
C TYR A 411 18.10 -22.77 8.11
N VAL A 412 17.06 -23.29 7.44
CA VAL A 412 16.71 -24.73 7.45
C VAL A 412 17.85 -25.56 6.89
N ALA A 413 18.50 -25.11 5.83
CA ALA A 413 19.67 -25.79 5.24
C ALA A 413 20.88 -25.86 6.19
N ARG A 414 20.97 -24.95 7.18
CA ARG A 414 22.04 -24.92 8.19
C ARG A 414 21.64 -25.55 9.53
N MET A 415 20.42 -26.08 9.65
CA MET A 415 19.98 -26.74 10.88
C MET A 415 20.88 -27.92 11.23
N LYS A 416 21.20 -28.06 12.52
CA LYS A 416 22.04 -29.15 13.02
C LYS A 416 21.28 -30.49 13.03
N PRO A 417 22.00 -31.63 13.03
CA PRO A 417 21.39 -32.92 13.35
C PRO A 417 20.61 -32.84 14.67
N GLU A 418 19.43 -33.47 14.73
CA GLU A 418 18.53 -33.46 15.89
C GLU A 418 17.92 -32.09 16.24
N GLN A 419 18.20 -31.05 15.47
CA GLN A 419 17.48 -29.78 15.57
C GLN A 419 16.08 -29.93 14.94
N GLU A 420 15.04 -29.86 15.77
CA GLU A 420 13.65 -30.03 15.32
C GLU A 420 12.93 -28.70 15.06
N ALA A 421 13.46 -27.58 15.55
CA ALA A 421 12.79 -26.27 15.54
C ALA A 421 13.65 -25.14 14.96
N ILE A 422 12.97 -24.10 14.46
CA ILE A 422 13.57 -22.81 14.13
C ILE A 422 13.53 -21.94 15.39
N TYR A 423 14.70 -21.61 15.92
CA TYR A 423 14.81 -20.82 17.14
C TYR A 423 14.82 -19.33 16.82
N TYR A 424 14.09 -18.54 17.61
CA TYR A 424 14.05 -17.10 17.47
C TYR A 424 14.07 -16.37 18.82
N ILE A 425 14.44 -15.10 18.79
CA ILE A 425 14.24 -14.13 19.86
C ILE A 425 13.58 -12.88 19.29
N THR A 426 12.64 -12.30 20.03
CA THR A 426 12.04 -10.99 19.73
C THR A 426 12.63 -9.92 20.64
N ALA A 427 13.03 -8.77 20.10
CA ALA A 427 13.56 -7.64 20.87
C ALA A 427 13.16 -6.29 20.26
N GLU A 428 13.41 -5.18 20.98
CA GLU A 428 13.15 -3.83 20.45
C GLU A 428 14.14 -3.42 19.36
N ASP A 429 15.39 -3.89 19.46
CA ASP A 429 16.43 -3.67 18.48
C ASP A 429 17.44 -4.84 18.41
N LEU A 430 18.30 -4.81 17.39
CA LEU A 430 19.28 -5.86 17.14
C LEU A 430 20.38 -5.93 18.19
N GLU A 431 20.78 -4.83 18.81
CA GLU A 431 21.79 -4.86 19.88
C GLU A 431 21.24 -5.58 21.11
N GLN A 432 20.01 -5.25 21.52
CA GLN A 432 19.32 -5.90 22.61
C GLN A 432 19.18 -7.41 22.35
N ALA A 433 18.73 -7.79 21.16
CA ALA A 433 18.61 -9.19 20.77
C ALA A 433 19.96 -9.93 20.90
N ARG A 434 21.06 -9.36 20.37
CA ARG A 434 22.38 -10.00 20.35
C ARG A 434 23.00 -10.17 21.75
N ARG A 435 22.66 -9.28 22.68
CA ARG A 435 23.18 -9.27 24.06
C ARG A 435 22.34 -10.10 25.05
N SER A 436 21.25 -10.69 24.60
CA SER A 436 20.38 -11.52 25.44
C SER A 436 21.10 -12.76 26.02
N PRO A 437 21.05 -12.99 27.35
CA PRO A 437 21.59 -14.19 28.00
C PRO A 437 20.96 -15.50 27.51
N GLN A 438 19.72 -15.45 27.05
CA GLN A 438 18.99 -16.61 26.53
C GLN A 438 19.66 -17.21 25.29
N LEU A 439 20.51 -16.44 24.59
CA LEU A 439 21.28 -16.91 23.43
C LEU A 439 22.55 -17.69 23.79
N GLU A 440 23.08 -17.59 25.02
CA GLU A 440 24.39 -18.14 25.39
C GLU A 440 24.50 -19.65 25.08
N GLY A 441 23.49 -20.41 25.47
CA GLY A 441 23.46 -21.88 25.32
C GLY A 441 23.29 -22.33 23.88
N PHE A 442 22.60 -21.52 23.07
CA PHE A 442 22.45 -21.74 21.63
C PHE A 442 23.77 -21.44 20.93
N ARG A 443 24.39 -20.30 21.25
CA ARG A 443 25.71 -19.89 20.72
C ARG A 443 26.78 -20.93 21.06
N ALA A 444 26.86 -21.38 22.31
CA ALA A 444 27.82 -22.40 22.75
C ALA A 444 27.66 -23.73 22.00
N ARG A 445 26.44 -24.06 21.57
CA ARG A 445 26.15 -25.25 20.76
C ARG A 445 26.08 -24.94 19.27
N GLY A 446 26.51 -23.76 18.82
CA GLY A 446 26.45 -23.32 17.43
C GLY A 446 25.06 -23.38 16.79
N VAL A 447 23.98 -23.34 17.57
CA VAL A 447 22.60 -23.33 17.06
C VAL A 447 22.26 -21.90 16.63
N GLU A 448 21.85 -21.75 15.37
CA GLU A 448 21.43 -20.46 14.82
C GLU A 448 20.11 -20.01 15.46
N VAL A 449 20.01 -18.72 15.80
CA VAL A 449 18.79 -18.09 16.32
C VAL A 449 18.45 -16.88 15.47
N LEU A 450 17.19 -16.78 15.02
CA LEU A 450 16.67 -15.61 14.33
C LEU A 450 16.48 -14.44 15.31
N LEU A 451 16.88 -13.24 14.90
CA LEU A 451 16.76 -12.01 15.66
C LEU A 451 15.63 -11.18 15.06
N LEU A 452 14.46 -11.26 15.68
CA LEU A 452 13.23 -10.62 15.24
C LEU A 452 13.07 -9.29 15.96
N THR A 453 12.96 -8.20 15.21
CA THR A 453 12.97 -6.84 15.78
C THR A 453 11.86 -5.96 15.22
N ASP A 454 11.16 -6.39 14.17
CA ASP A 454 10.04 -5.61 13.65
C ASP A 454 8.84 -5.76 14.59
N PRO A 455 8.02 -4.71 14.81
CA PRO A 455 6.83 -4.81 15.65
C PRO A 455 5.85 -5.90 15.19
N VAL A 456 5.76 -6.13 13.88
CA VAL A 456 4.90 -7.17 13.29
C VAL A 456 5.34 -8.59 13.66
N ASP A 457 6.62 -8.78 14.03
CA ASP A 457 7.17 -10.11 14.32
C ASP A 457 6.46 -10.80 15.50
N ASP A 458 5.93 -10.03 16.45
CA ASP A 458 5.20 -10.57 17.61
C ASP A 458 3.83 -11.17 17.26
N PHE A 459 3.29 -10.83 16.09
CA PHE A 459 1.93 -11.18 15.68
C PHE A 459 1.90 -12.34 14.69
N TRP A 460 2.74 -12.30 13.65
CA TRP A 460 2.66 -13.30 12.58
C TRP A 460 3.04 -14.71 13.04
N LEU A 461 3.90 -14.84 14.06
CA LEU A 461 4.29 -16.13 14.66
C LEU A 461 3.10 -16.91 15.24
N SER A 462 2.03 -16.23 15.64
CA SER A 462 0.79 -16.86 16.14
C SER A 462 -0.07 -17.44 15.02
N VAL A 463 0.05 -16.88 13.81
CA VAL A 463 -0.69 -17.30 12.60
C VAL A 463 0.10 -18.34 11.82
N ARG A 464 1.44 -18.23 11.80
CA ARG A 464 2.36 -19.15 11.13
C ARG A 464 3.31 -19.79 12.16
N PRO A 465 2.85 -20.80 12.92
CA PRO A 465 3.64 -21.41 13.99
C PRO A 465 4.77 -22.33 13.51
N ALA A 466 4.83 -22.63 12.21
CA ALA A 466 5.83 -23.49 11.61
C ALA A 466 6.16 -23.06 10.18
N TYR A 467 7.34 -23.44 9.70
CA TYR A 467 7.79 -23.27 8.32
C TYR A 467 8.43 -24.58 7.85
N ASN A 468 8.03 -25.11 6.69
CA ASN A 468 8.50 -26.42 6.18
C ASN A 468 8.45 -27.53 7.26
N GLU A 469 7.32 -27.63 7.97
CA GLU A 469 7.08 -28.55 9.10
C GLU A 469 7.95 -28.33 10.35
N LYS A 470 8.86 -27.34 10.35
CA LYS A 470 9.69 -26.97 11.50
C LYS A 470 8.97 -25.92 12.36
N PRO A 471 8.60 -26.21 13.61
CA PRO A 471 7.97 -25.23 14.49
C PRO A 471 8.93 -24.09 14.83
N PHE A 472 8.39 -22.88 14.95
CA PHE A 472 9.10 -21.75 15.54
C PHE A 472 9.08 -21.88 17.07
N ARG A 473 10.24 -21.73 17.71
CA ARG A 473 10.38 -21.79 19.17
C ARG A 473 11.17 -20.59 19.69
N SER A 474 10.55 -19.84 20.60
CA SER A 474 11.21 -18.72 21.26
C SER A 474 12.27 -19.21 22.24
N VAL A 475 13.44 -18.56 22.21
CA VAL A 475 14.51 -18.79 23.20
C VAL A 475 14.19 -18.15 24.56
N THR A 476 13.17 -17.31 24.67
CA THR A 476 12.73 -16.69 25.94
C THR A 476 11.64 -17.50 26.64
N ARG A 477 11.19 -18.62 26.06
CA ARG A 477 10.24 -19.56 26.67
C ARG A 477 10.94 -20.79 27.23
N GLY A 478 10.33 -21.39 28.26
CA GLY A 478 10.68 -22.72 28.74
C GLY A 478 10.44 -23.80 27.68
N GLY A 479 11.29 -24.83 27.63
CA GLY A 479 11.07 -26.02 26.79
C GLY A 479 12.09 -26.28 25.67
N ALA A 480 13.07 -25.39 25.45
CA ALA A 480 14.16 -25.68 24.52
C ALA A 480 15.15 -26.69 25.13
N ASP A 481 14.91 -27.98 24.92
CA ASP A 481 15.85 -29.04 25.31
C ASP A 481 17.04 -29.08 24.33
N LEU A 482 18.06 -28.28 24.65
CA LEU A 482 19.31 -28.22 23.89
C LEU A 482 20.23 -29.41 24.14
N SER A 483 19.87 -30.35 25.03
CA SER A 483 20.75 -31.48 25.38
C SER A 483 20.92 -32.48 24.22
N LYS A 484 19.96 -32.53 23.29
CA LYS A 484 19.96 -33.45 22.14
C LYS A 484 20.73 -32.91 20.93
N ILE A 485 20.98 -31.60 20.86
CA ILE A 485 21.65 -31.00 19.69
C ILE A 485 23.17 -31.07 19.89
N ALA A 486 23.82 -31.98 19.16
CA ALA A 486 25.27 -32.15 19.22
C ALA A 486 26.04 -30.96 18.60
N GLY A 487 27.19 -30.63 19.19
CA GLY A 487 28.19 -29.73 18.58
C GLY A 487 28.50 -28.44 19.33
N GLY A 488 28.66 -28.48 20.65
CA GLY A 488 29.43 -27.47 21.37
C GLY A 488 30.85 -27.97 21.62
N GLU A 489 31.86 -27.11 21.45
CA GLU A 489 33.28 -27.40 21.79
C GLU A 489 33.49 -27.69 23.28
N THR A 490 32.45 -27.57 24.11
CA THR A 490 32.40 -28.02 25.49
C THR A 490 31.66 -29.36 25.61
N GLU A 491 32.19 -30.42 25.01
CA GLU A 491 32.16 -31.71 25.70
C GLU A 491 33.26 -31.66 26.77
N THR A 492 33.06 -30.81 27.79
CA THR A 492 33.76 -31.00 29.06
C THR A 492 33.41 -32.39 29.52
N SER A 493 34.42 -33.22 29.81
CA SER A 493 34.21 -34.56 30.32
C SER A 493 33.21 -34.54 31.48
N GLU A 494 32.39 -35.59 31.64
CA GLU A 494 31.42 -35.69 32.75
C GLU A 494 32.07 -35.51 34.15
N GLU A 495 33.40 -35.64 34.23
CA GLU A 495 34.21 -35.40 35.43
C GLU A 495 34.54 -33.91 35.66
N GLU A 496 34.80 -33.11 34.62
CA GLU A 496 35.01 -31.66 34.74
C GLU A 496 33.69 -30.92 35.01
N ASP A 497 32.58 -31.39 34.44
CA ASP A 497 31.26 -30.78 34.62
C ASP A 497 30.72 -30.91 36.07
N LYS A 498 31.23 -31.91 36.81
CA LYS A 498 30.95 -32.10 38.25
C LYS A 498 31.81 -31.24 39.16
N ALA A 499 32.99 -30.78 38.71
CA ALA A 499 33.91 -30.00 39.51
C ALA A 499 33.51 -28.51 39.59
N ASP A 500 32.81 -28.00 38.57
CA ASP A 500 32.44 -26.58 38.45
C ASP A 500 30.98 -26.24 38.84
N LYS A 501 30.22 -27.22 39.34
CA LYS A 501 28.85 -27.01 39.85
C LYS A 501 28.77 -27.29 41.36
N PRO A 502 27.91 -26.56 42.12
CA PRO A 502 27.60 -26.92 43.50
C PRO A 502 27.01 -28.33 43.57
N GLY A 503 27.15 -29.00 44.73
CA GLY A 503 26.50 -30.29 44.94
C GLY A 503 24.98 -30.18 44.76
N GLN A 504 24.32 -31.22 44.23
CA GLN A 504 22.87 -31.18 43.95
C GLN A 504 22.03 -30.70 45.15
N THR A 505 22.37 -31.16 46.37
CA THR A 505 21.68 -30.75 47.60
C THR A 505 21.84 -29.26 47.90
N GLU A 506 23.03 -28.70 47.66
CA GLU A 506 23.34 -27.29 47.92
C GLU A 506 22.65 -26.39 46.90
N LEU A 507 22.67 -26.79 45.63
CA LEU A 507 21.95 -26.09 44.57
C LEU A 507 20.43 -26.11 44.83
N ALA A 508 19.87 -27.25 45.24
CA ALA A 508 18.46 -27.35 45.62
C ALA A 508 18.12 -26.45 46.82
N THR A 509 19.01 -26.38 47.81
CA THR A 509 18.85 -25.50 48.98
C THR A 509 18.89 -24.03 48.57
N LEU A 510 19.85 -23.64 47.71
CA LEU A 510 19.95 -22.29 47.16
C LEU A 510 18.69 -21.91 46.38
N ILE A 511 18.22 -22.78 45.49
CA ILE A 511 17.00 -22.57 44.72
C ILE A 511 15.81 -22.35 45.66
N ALA A 512 15.66 -23.18 46.69
CA ALA A 512 14.59 -23.01 47.68
C ALA A 512 14.71 -21.68 48.44
N GLY A 513 15.93 -21.28 48.82
CA GLY A 513 16.19 -19.99 49.48
C GLY A 513 15.85 -18.79 48.60
N ILE A 514 16.23 -18.82 47.32
CA ILE A 514 15.89 -17.76 46.35
C ILE A 514 14.36 -17.71 46.15
N LYS A 515 13.68 -18.86 46.02
CA LYS A 515 12.20 -18.90 45.94
C LYS A 515 11.56 -18.26 47.17
N GLN A 516 12.06 -18.56 48.36
CA GLN A 516 11.56 -17.98 49.59
C GLN A 516 11.78 -16.46 49.65
N ALA A 517 12.96 -15.98 49.24
CA ALA A 517 13.31 -14.56 49.23
C ALA A 517 12.48 -13.76 48.21
N LEU A 518 12.29 -14.30 47.02
CA LEU A 518 11.55 -13.61 45.95
C LEU A 518 10.03 -13.76 46.09
N GLY A 519 9.57 -14.83 46.74
CA GLY A 519 8.17 -15.13 46.98
C GLY A 519 7.33 -14.98 45.71
N GLU A 520 6.31 -14.12 45.78
CA GLU A 520 5.37 -13.92 44.69
C GLU A 520 5.92 -13.09 43.51
N LYS A 521 7.17 -12.59 43.56
CA LYS A 521 7.78 -11.79 42.50
C LYS A 521 8.13 -12.60 41.25
N VAL A 522 8.37 -13.90 41.39
CA VAL A 522 8.66 -14.85 40.31
C VAL A 522 7.66 -16.01 40.35
N LYS A 523 7.49 -16.70 39.21
CA LYS A 523 6.66 -17.90 39.10
C LYS A 523 7.38 -19.12 39.67
N ASP A 524 8.66 -19.24 39.32
CA ASP A 524 9.52 -20.32 39.78
C ASP A 524 11.00 -19.93 39.68
N VAL A 525 11.87 -20.72 40.31
CA VAL A 525 13.34 -20.62 40.19
C VAL A 525 13.89 -22.01 39.89
N ARG A 526 14.74 -22.14 38.86
CA ARG A 526 15.31 -23.44 38.45
C ARG A 526 16.71 -23.31 37.88
N GLU A 527 17.43 -24.44 37.81
CA GLU A 527 18.72 -24.52 37.12
C GLU A 527 18.52 -24.23 35.63
N SER A 528 19.42 -23.43 35.05
CA SER A 528 19.44 -23.19 33.62
C SER A 528 20.26 -24.24 32.87
N GLY A 529 19.71 -24.77 31.78
CA GLY A 529 20.48 -25.54 30.79
C GLY A 529 21.11 -24.68 29.69
N ARG A 530 20.79 -23.38 29.65
CA ARG A 530 21.18 -22.46 28.57
C ARG A 530 22.21 -21.40 28.96
N LEU A 531 22.27 -21.00 30.23
CA LEU A 531 23.25 -20.00 30.66
C LEU A 531 24.67 -20.56 30.71
N GLN A 532 25.64 -19.74 30.30
CA GLN A 532 27.07 -20.03 30.32
C GLN A 532 27.82 -18.99 31.14
N GLU A 533 27.65 -17.71 30.82
CA GLU A 533 28.36 -16.58 31.42
C GLU A 533 27.46 -15.80 32.37
N SER A 534 26.18 -15.60 32.04
CA SER A 534 25.30 -14.82 32.90
C SER A 534 24.91 -15.59 34.16
N PRO A 535 24.77 -14.91 35.33
CA PRO A 535 24.35 -15.57 36.57
C PRO A 535 22.90 -16.06 36.50
N VAL A 536 22.03 -15.29 35.85
CA VAL A 536 20.57 -15.50 35.83
C VAL A 536 19.95 -14.97 34.55
N CYS A 537 18.77 -15.47 34.19
CA CYS A 537 17.89 -14.88 33.18
C CYS A 537 16.41 -15.12 33.52
N LEU A 538 15.53 -14.40 32.83
CA LEU A 538 14.08 -14.60 32.94
C LEU A 538 13.55 -15.32 31.72
N VAL A 539 12.65 -16.28 31.94
CA VAL A 539 11.93 -16.96 30.86
C VAL A 539 10.43 -16.99 31.16
N ALA A 540 9.63 -16.95 30.11
CA ALA A 540 8.23 -17.32 30.17
C ALA A 540 8.10 -18.84 30.34
N ASP A 541 6.99 -19.29 30.91
CA ASP A 541 6.63 -20.72 30.88
C ASP A 541 6.31 -21.15 29.43
N GLU A 542 6.30 -22.46 29.16
CA GLU A 542 6.14 -23.01 27.81
C GLU A 542 4.87 -22.50 27.09
N PHE A 543 3.78 -22.38 27.84
CA PHE A 543 2.46 -21.97 27.33
C PHE A 543 2.15 -20.48 27.59
N ASP A 544 3.04 -19.76 28.27
CA ASP A 544 2.84 -18.33 28.56
C ASP A 544 3.25 -17.48 27.34
N MET A 545 2.79 -16.23 27.34
CA MET A 545 3.12 -15.26 26.29
C MET A 545 4.60 -14.88 26.34
N ASP A 546 5.16 -14.60 25.17
CA ASP A 546 6.52 -14.06 25.07
C ASP A 546 6.62 -12.71 25.80
N LEU A 547 7.83 -12.36 26.23
CA LEU A 547 8.07 -11.17 27.05
C LEU A 547 7.69 -9.91 26.28
N ARG A 548 8.16 -9.77 25.04
CA ARG A 548 7.88 -8.60 24.20
C ARG A 548 6.40 -8.46 23.86
N LEU A 549 5.75 -9.53 23.42
CA LEU A 549 4.33 -9.52 23.10
C LEU A 549 3.47 -9.13 24.31
N GLU A 550 3.74 -9.65 25.50
CA GLU A 550 3.03 -9.26 26.72
C GLU A 550 3.21 -7.75 27.02
N ARG A 551 4.42 -7.21 26.85
CA ARG A 551 4.72 -5.79 27.01
C ARG A 551 3.90 -4.93 26.06
N VAL A 552 3.84 -5.30 24.78
CA VAL A 552 3.04 -4.60 23.76
C VAL A 552 1.56 -4.60 24.16
N LEU A 553 1.00 -5.75 24.50
CA LEU A 553 -0.42 -5.85 24.87
C LEU A 553 -0.76 -5.08 26.15
N LYS A 554 0.15 -5.06 27.13
CA LYS A 554 0.00 -4.26 28.35
C LYS A 554 0.03 -2.76 28.06
N ALA A 555 0.94 -2.30 27.19
CA ALA A 555 0.98 -0.91 26.76
C ALA A 555 -0.33 -0.47 26.07
N HIS A 556 -0.95 -1.39 25.32
CA HIS A 556 -2.26 -1.20 24.70
C HIS A 556 -3.47 -1.51 25.61
N LYS A 557 -3.24 -1.78 26.90
CA LYS A 557 -4.29 -2.12 27.90
C LYS A 557 -5.17 -3.31 27.49
N GLN A 558 -4.64 -4.26 26.73
CA GLN A 558 -5.32 -5.51 26.38
C GLN A 558 -5.08 -6.62 27.40
N VAL A 559 -4.07 -6.46 28.27
CA VAL A 559 -3.76 -7.40 29.36
C VAL A 559 -3.55 -6.61 30.65
N ASP A 560 -4.29 -6.97 31.71
CA ASP A 560 -4.29 -6.27 33.00
C ASP A 560 -3.17 -6.71 33.96
N ARG A 561 -2.69 -7.94 33.82
CA ARG A 561 -1.68 -8.53 34.72
C ARG A 561 -0.58 -9.20 33.91
N ALA A 562 0.66 -8.79 34.19
CA ALA A 562 1.85 -9.46 33.66
C ALA A 562 1.98 -10.86 34.27
N SER A 563 2.25 -11.83 33.43
CA SER A 563 2.56 -13.20 33.81
C SER A 563 3.87 -13.20 34.59
N LYS A 564 3.87 -13.88 35.73
CA LYS A 564 5.10 -14.06 36.50
C LYS A 564 6.08 -14.90 35.70
N ARG A 565 7.36 -14.55 35.77
CA ARG A 565 8.43 -15.20 35.00
C ARG A 565 9.15 -16.25 35.83
N ILE A 566 9.76 -17.23 35.16
CA ILE A 566 10.65 -18.20 35.78
C ILE A 566 12.06 -17.63 35.74
N MET A 567 12.73 -17.59 36.89
CA MET A 567 14.13 -17.19 36.99
C MET A 567 15.02 -18.42 36.85
N GLU A 568 15.78 -18.51 35.76
CA GLU A 568 16.78 -19.56 35.59
C GLU A 568 18.12 -19.10 36.19
N ILE A 569 18.81 -19.98 36.92
CA ILE A 569 20.11 -19.70 37.55
C ILE A 569 21.22 -20.52 36.91
N ASN A 570 22.40 -19.92 36.71
CA ASN A 570 23.58 -20.57 36.18
C ASN A 570 24.44 -21.17 37.31
N PRO A 571 24.43 -22.50 37.53
CA PRO A 571 25.17 -23.12 38.62
C PRO A 571 26.69 -22.98 38.47
N ARG A 572 27.21 -22.76 37.26
CA ARG A 572 28.65 -22.61 36.99
C ARG A 572 29.17 -21.20 37.29
N HIS A 573 28.27 -20.21 37.33
CA HIS A 573 28.66 -18.82 37.54
C HIS A 573 29.27 -18.62 38.93
N PRO A 574 30.43 -17.93 39.07
CA PRO A 574 31.13 -17.76 40.35
C PRO A 574 30.24 -17.21 41.48
N LEU A 575 29.35 -16.26 41.17
CA LEU A 575 28.41 -15.70 42.15
C LEU A 575 27.44 -16.76 42.68
N ILE A 576 26.90 -17.62 41.79
CA ILE A 576 25.93 -18.65 42.18
C ILE A 576 26.60 -19.74 43.01
N ARG A 577 27.84 -20.12 42.65
CA ARG A 577 28.66 -21.03 43.47
C ARG A 577 28.89 -20.47 44.87
N ARG A 578 29.28 -19.20 44.97
CA ARG A 578 29.52 -18.55 46.26
C ARG A 578 28.26 -18.47 47.13
N LEU A 579 27.10 -18.21 46.51
CA LEU A 579 25.81 -18.22 47.19
C LEU A 579 25.44 -19.63 47.67
N ALA A 580 25.72 -20.67 46.88
CA ALA A 580 25.46 -22.07 47.25
C ALA A 580 26.37 -22.57 48.39
N GLU A 581 27.62 -22.11 48.44
CA GLU A 581 28.51 -22.37 49.59
C GLU A 581 27.99 -21.71 50.86
N ARG A 582 27.60 -20.43 50.77
CA ARG A 582 27.18 -19.65 51.93
C ARG A 582 25.89 -20.19 52.54
N ILE A 583 24.92 -20.60 51.73
CA ILE A 583 23.64 -21.14 52.25
C ILE A 583 23.85 -22.43 53.05
N ARG A 584 24.90 -23.21 52.71
CA ARG A 584 25.32 -24.41 53.45
C ARG A 584 25.75 -24.09 54.88
N GLU A 585 26.35 -22.92 55.09
CA GLU A 585 26.95 -22.52 56.37
C GLU A 585 25.98 -21.75 57.28
N GLY A 586 25.03 -21.00 56.71
CA GLY A 586 24.20 -20.04 57.46
C GLY A 586 22.69 -20.06 57.22
N GLY A 587 22.17 -20.84 56.26
CA GLY A 587 20.75 -20.83 55.90
C GLY A 587 20.31 -19.56 55.13
N VAL A 588 18.99 -19.31 55.09
CA VAL A 588 18.41 -18.12 54.44
C VAL A 588 18.54 -16.92 55.39
N ASP A 589 19.41 -15.98 55.05
CA ASP A 589 19.63 -14.72 55.79
C ASP A 589 19.24 -13.48 54.96
N ASP A 590 19.30 -12.30 55.58
CA ASP A 590 18.95 -11.03 54.93
C ASP A 590 19.83 -10.77 53.69
N ALA A 591 21.08 -11.19 53.73
CA ALA A 591 22.00 -10.98 52.62
C ALA A 591 21.71 -11.88 51.42
N LEU A 592 21.24 -13.13 51.63
CA LEU A 592 20.74 -13.97 50.55
C LEU A 592 19.47 -13.36 49.94
N THR A 593 18.61 -12.78 50.78
CA THR A 593 17.40 -12.09 50.30
C THR A 593 17.78 -10.92 49.41
N GLU A 594 18.67 -10.05 49.86
CA GLU A 594 19.18 -8.92 49.08
C GLU A 594 19.88 -9.37 47.79
N ALA A 595 20.72 -10.41 47.85
CA ALA A 595 21.39 -10.94 46.66
C ALA A 595 20.37 -11.50 45.64
N SER A 596 19.34 -12.20 46.12
CA SER A 596 18.27 -12.73 45.26
C SER A 596 17.52 -11.61 44.57
N GLU A 597 17.20 -10.53 45.29
CA GLU A 597 16.51 -9.39 44.72
C GLU A 597 17.40 -8.60 43.74
N LEU A 598 18.70 -8.45 44.02
CA LEU A 598 19.66 -7.85 43.06
C LEU A 598 19.79 -8.69 41.79
N LEU A 599 19.83 -10.02 41.91
CA LEU A 599 19.85 -10.92 40.76
C LEU A 599 18.58 -10.78 39.92
N LEU A 600 17.41 -10.68 40.56
CA LEU A 600 16.15 -10.42 39.85
C LEU A 600 16.16 -9.06 39.15
N ASP A 601 16.60 -8.00 39.84
CA ASP A 601 16.70 -6.65 39.27
C ASP A 601 17.67 -6.63 38.08
N GLN A 602 18.81 -7.32 38.19
CA GLN A 602 19.78 -7.49 37.10
C GLN A 602 19.14 -8.19 35.89
N ALA A 603 18.39 -9.27 36.12
CA ALA A 603 17.71 -9.97 35.04
C ALA A 603 16.67 -9.09 34.35
N LEU A 604 15.87 -8.34 35.11
CA LEU A 604 14.89 -7.39 34.57
C LEU A 604 15.55 -6.32 33.68
N ILE A 605 16.66 -5.73 34.15
CA ILE A 605 17.40 -4.71 33.39
C ILE A 605 17.86 -5.27 32.04
N ILE A 606 18.41 -6.49 32.02
CA ILE A 606 18.92 -7.12 30.80
C ILE A 606 17.78 -7.40 29.80
N GLU A 607 16.59 -7.77 30.28
CA GLU A 607 15.38 -7.91 29.44
C GLU A 607 14.77 -6.56 29.02
N GLY A 608 15.32 -5.43 29.47
CA GLY A 608 14.74 -4.11 29.26
C GLY A 608 13.42 -3.89 30.01
N GLU A 609 13.16 -4.67 31.06
CA GLU A 609 12.00 -4.50 31.92
C GLU A 609 12.25 -3.41 32.99
N PRO A 610 11.25 -2.57 33.28
CA PRO A 610 11.38 -1.56 34.33
C PRO A 610 11.48 -2.22 35.70
N ILE A 611 12.43 -1.75 36.50
CA ILE A 611 12.54 -2.12 37.91
C ILE A 611 11.37 -1.50 38.68
N ALA A 612 10.65 -2.30 39.47
CA ALA A 612 9.45 -1.85 40.19
C ALA A 612 9.74 -0.73 41.23
N ASP A 613 10.90 -0.80 41.89
CA ASP A 613 11.37 0.25 42.82
C ASP A 613 12.85 0.55 42.56
N PRO A 614 13.15 1.50 41.65
CA PRO A 614 14.52 1.88 41.33
C PRO A 614 15.30 2.44 42.53
N ALA A 615 14.60 3.05 43.51
CA ALA A 615 15.23 3.60 44.70
C ALA A 615 15.65 2.50 45.67
N ALA A 616 14.83 1.45 45.84
CA ALA A 616 15.21 0.26 46.61
C ALA A 616 16.38 -0.48 45.96
N PHE A 617 16.35 -0.68 44.63
CA PHE A 617 17.47 -1.26 43.89
C PHE A 617 18.76 -0.48 44.11
N SER A 618 18.73 0.85 43.94
CA SER A 618 19.90 1.71 44.13
C SER A 618 20.47 1.65 45.54
N ARG A 619 19.61 1.68 46.57
CA ARG A 619 20.05 1.52 47.98
C ARG A 619 20.69 0.15 48.20
N ARG A 620 20.03 -0.92 47.77
CA ARG A 620 20.52 -2.29 47.95
C ARG A 620 21.87 -2.50 47.25
N MET A 621 22.04 -1.95 46.06
CA MET A 621 23.30 -1.98 45.33
C MET A 621 24.40 -1.23 46.08
N ALA A 622 24.12 -0.02 46.58
CA ALA A 622 25.06 0.77 47.35
C ALA A 622 25.49 0.04 48.65
N ASP A 623 24.53 -0.50 49.40
CA ASP A 623 24.79 -1.24 50.64
C ASP A 623 25.58 -2.53 50.39
N PHE A 624 25.36 -3.19 49.25
CA PHE A 624 26.14 -4.35 48.84
C PHE A 624 27.57 -3.96 48.49
N MET A 625 27.78 -2.86 47.74
CA MET A 625 29.11 -2.34 47.42
C MET A 625 29.90 -1.92 48.66
N VAL A 626 29.24 -1.27 49.63
CA VAL A 626 29.88 -0.86 50.90
C VAL A 626 30.33 -2.07 51.73
N ARG A 627 29.62 -3.20 51.67
CA ARG A 627 30.03 -4.43 52.36
C ARG A 627 31.12 -5.21 51.62
N GLY A 628 31.24 -5.01 50.31
CA GLY A 628 32.19 -5.73 49.45
C GLY A 628 33.54 -5.02 49.26
N LEU A 629 33.57 -3.68 49.40
CA LEU A 629 34.79 -2.85 49.47
C LEU A 629 35.34 -2.84 50.90
#